data_AF-A0A967UM84-F1
#
_entry.id   AF-A0A967UM84-F1
#
_cell.length_a   1.000
_cell.length_b   1.000
_cell.length_c   1.000
_cell.angle_alpha   90.00
_cell.angle_beta   90.00
_cell.angle_gamma   90.00
#
_symmetry.space_group_name_H-M   'P 1'
#
loop_
_entity.id
_entity.type
_entity.pdbx_description
1 polymer ?
#
loop_
_entity_poly.entity_id
_entity_poly.type
_entity_poly.pdbx_seq_one_letter_code
_entity_poly.pdbx_strand_id
1 'polypeptide(L)'
;MSYAGSRTIFDADSHLMELPDFLTRHADSSFREQIPPLASMGQFEFTRYADMREHTPDVVAKLTALGDNLTRGPKWHEALGAFNGNERATALELLGFQRQVVFSSFCSRLIFETEPLAVRYAAAAAHNRAMAEFCDADSRLLGVAIVPLDQVDAAIAEIEHAKSLGLASVWVAADAPGGRSPGHVLHEPIWALLADLQMPFILHVGSSPLAIPDPWMNDGRPDRRTARGGAEVIGSKDLTVIYHGAQRFLSTLVLDGVLERHRGLRGGIIEIGAGWVPDTLRRLDHAATIWARSEPHLAE
;
A
#
# COMPACT_ATOMS: atom_id res chain seq x y z
N MET A 1 -17.65 -26.52 2.89
CA MET A 1 -17.73 -25.50 1.81
C MET A 1 -16.76 -24.39 2.18
N SER A 2 -16.16 -23.70 1.20
CA SER A 2 -15.33 -22.53 1.47
C SER A 2 -16.19 -21.35 1.95
N TYR A 3 -15.56 -20.31 2.53
CA TYR A 3 -16.25 -19.07 2.92
C TYR A 3 -17.03 -18.45 1.74
N ALA A 4 -16.45 -18.45 0.54
CA ALA A 4 -17.10 -17.91 -0.66
C ALA A 4 -18.38 -18.68 -1.05
N GLY A 5 -18.49 -19.97 -0.71
CA GLY A 5 -19.60 -20.81 -1.14
C GLY A 5 -19.66 -20.88 -2.67
N SER A 6 -20.79 -20.49 -3.27
CA SER A 6 -20.97 -20.44 -4.73
C SER A 6 -20.57 -19.10 -5.36
N ARG A 7 -20.07 -18.13 -4.58
CA ARG A 7 -19.73 -16.78 -5.07
C ARG A 7 -18.33 -16.78 -5.68
N THR A 8 -18.18 -16.02 -6.76
CA THR A 8 -16.86 -15.64 -7.29
C THR A 8 -16.39 -14.39 -6.55
N ILE A 9 -15.27 -14.48 -5.83
CA ILE A 9 -14.71 -13.36 -5.06
C ILE A 9 -13.27 -13.09 -5.52
N PHE A 10 -12.99 -11.83 -5.84
CA PHE A 10 -11.66 -11.28 -6.04
C PHE A 10 -11.41 -10.32 -4.87
N ASP A 11 -10.40 -10.60 -4.07
CA ASP A 11 -10.08 -9.80 -2.92
C ASP A 11 -9.12 -8.68 -3.32
N ALA A 12 -9.59 -7.44 -3.27
CA ALA A 12 -8.84 -6.26 -3.71
C ALA A 12 -7.91 -5.72 -2.63
N ASP A 13 -8.01 -6.22 -1.39
CA ASP A 13 -7.30 -5.65 -0.26
C ASP A 13 -7.05 -6.70 0.83
N SER A 14 -5.79 -7.11 0.92
CA SER A 14 -5.30 -7.99 1.99
C SER A 14 -3.88 -7.63 2.35
N HIS A 15 -3.44 -8.05 3.54
CA HIS A 15 -2.11 -7.77 4.02
C HIS A 15 -1.36 -9.03 4.44
N LEU A 16 -0.05 -9.02 4.20
CA LEU A 16 0.89 -9.85 4.93
C LEU A 16 1.40 -9.11 6.17
N MET A 17 1.79 -9.86 7.18
CA MET A 17 2.34 -9.35 8.43
C MET A 17 3.85 -9.54 8.39
N GLU A 18 4.61 -8.47 8.15
CA GLU A 18 6.06 -8.59 8.04
C GLU A 18 6.71 -9.10 9.33
N LEU A 19 7.71 -9.97 9.17
CA LEU A 19 8.59 -10.40 10.26
C LEU A 19 9.71 -9.37 10.46
N PRO A 20 10.40 -9.35 11.62
CA PRO A 20 11.36 -8.29 11.93
C PRO A 20 12.51 -8.13 10.93
N ASP A 21 12.93 -9.22 10.27
CA ASP A 21 13.99 -9.26 9.26
C ASP A 21 13.48 -9.14 7.81
N PHE A 22 12.19 -8.87 7.59
CA PHE A 22 11.56 -8.87 6.26
C PHE A 22 12.30 -7.99 5.24
N LEU A 23 12.73 -6.79 5.63
CA LEU A 23 13.53 -5.93 4.74
C LEU A 23 15.00 -6.35 4.71
N THR A 24 15.63 -6.56 5.87
CA THR A 24 17.08 -6.76 5.97
C THR A 24 17.54 -8.08 5.35
N ARG A 25 16.73 -9.13 5.40
CA ARG A 25 16.98 -10.42 4.74
C ARG A 25 17.09 -10.30 3.22
N HIS A 26 16.33 -9.38 2.63
CA HIS A 26 16.28 -9.15 1.19
C HIS A 26 17.10 -7.92 0.75
N ALA A 27 17.71 -7.22 1.68
CA ALA A 27 18.51 -6.04 1.40
C ALA A 27 19.84 -6.38 0.74
N ASP A 28 20.27 -5.49 -0.17
CA ASP A 28 21.64 -5.45 -0.65
C ASP A 28 22.58 -5.23 0.55
N SER A 29 23.70 -5.97 0.58
CA SER A 29 24.67 -5.89 1.67
C SER A 29 25.19 -4.48 1.94
N SER A 30 25.27 -3.62 0.92
CA SER A 30 25.76 -2.24 1.06
C SER A 30 24.78 -1.31 1.79
N PHE A 31 23.48 -1.64 1.79
CA PHE A 31 22.43 -0.84 2.42
C PHE A 31 21.79 -1.50 3.63
N ARG A 32 22.01 -2.81 3.85
CA ARG A 32 21.32 -3.60 4.89
C ARG A 32 21.35 -2.97 6.28
N GLU A 33 22.49 -2.44 6.71
CA GLU A 33 22.65 -1.83 8.05
C GLU A 33 22.04 -0.43 8.14
N GLN A 34 21.80 0.22 6.99
CA GLN A 34 21.22 1.57 6.91
C GLN A 34 19.69 1.53 6.85
N ILE A 35 19.10 0.40 6.47
CA ILE A 35 17.64 0.23 6.41
C ILE A 35 17.08 0.28 7.83
N PRO A 36 16.12 1.18 8.11
CA PRO A 36 15.48 1.24 9.42
C PRO A 36 14.82 -0.10 9.80
N PRO A 37 14.96 -0.56 11.06
CA PRO A 37 14.32 -1.79 11.51
C PRO A 37 12.80 -1.61 11.62
N LEU A 38 12.02 -2.63 11.28
CA LEU A 38 10.56 -2.58 11.44
C LEU A 38 10.11 -2.36 12.90
N ALA A 39 10.94 -2.77 13.87
CA ALA A 39 10.71 -2.53 15.29
C ALA A 39 10.61 -1.04 15.68
N SER A 40 11.00 -0.10 14.80
CA SER A 40 10.78 1.34 15.05
C SER A 40 9.34 1.80 14.76
N MET A 41 8.48 0.94 14.19
CA MET A 41 7.11 1.26 13.79
C MET A 41 6.10 0.90 14.90
N GLY A 42 5.88 1.82 15.85
CA GLY A 42 4.73 1.80 16.76
C GLY A 42 4.80 0.80 17.92
N GLN A 43 3.63 0.50 18.50
CA GLN A 43 3.48 -0.30 19.73
C GLN A 43 3.49 -1.83 19.49
N PHE A 44 3.89 -2.28 18.30
CA PHE A 44 3.85 -3.70 17.96
C PHE A 44 5.12 -4.41 18.47
N GLU A 45 4.96 -5.48 19.25
CA GLU A 45 6.07 -6.26 19.80
C GLU A 45 6.67 -7.20 18.74
N PHE A 46 7.42 -6.63 17.80
CA PHE A 46 8.10 -7.36 16.73
C PHE A 46 9.05 -8.46 17.25
N THR A 47 9.67 -8.25 18.41
CA THR A 47 10.61 -9.19 19.03
C THR A 47 10.01 -10.56 19.31
N ARG A 48 8.68 -10.65 19.54
CA ARG A 48 7.97 -11.93 19.72
C ARG A 48 8.05 -12.83 18.48
N TYR A 49 8.31 -12.27 17.30
CA TYR A 49 8.24 -12.96 16.02
C TYR A 49 9.62 -13.11 15.32
N ALA A 50 10.72 -12.73 15.96
CA ALA A 50 12.05 -12.66 15.33
C ALA A 50 12.52 -13.99 14.70
N ASP A 51 12.24 -15.10 15.37
CA ASP A 51 12.68 -16.45 14.95
C ASP A 51 11.60 -17.21 14.17
N MET A 52 10.44 -16.58 13.91
CA MET A 52 9.35 -17.24 13.20
C MET A 52 9.60 -17.26 11.69
N ARG A 53 9.19 -18.33 11.03
CA ARG A 53 9.19 -18.47 9.55
C ARG A 53 7.90 -19.12 9.05
N GLU A 54 7.33 -19.99 9.88
CA GLU A 54 6.04 -20.62 9.73
C GLU A 54 5.43 -20.85 11.12
N HIS A 55 4.12 -21.09 11.16
CA HIS A 55 3.48 -21.63 12.35
C HIS A 55 3.87 -23.10 12.56
N THR A 56 3.84 -23.58 13.81
CA THR A 56 4.07 -25.01 14.06
C THR A 56 2.97 -25.86 13.41
N PRO A 57 3.25 -27.13 13.06
CA PRO A 57 2.24 -28.00 12.43
C PRO A 57 0.93 -28.11 13.21
N ASP A 58 1.00 -28.14 14.56
CA ASP A 58 -0.19 -28.15 15.42
C ASP A 58 -1.00 -26.86 15.34
N VAL A 59 -0.34 -25.71 15.20
CA VAL A 59 -1.03 -24.42 15.03
C VAL A 59 -1.65 -24.34 13.65
N VAL A 60 -0.93 -24.74 12.60
CA VAL A 60 -1.48 -24.81 11.22
C VAL A 60 -2.71 -25.72 11.17
N ALA A 61 -2.66 -26.89 11.80
CA ALA A 61 -3.79 -27.82 11.86
C ALA A 61 -5.01 -27.20 12.56
N LYS A 62 -4.81 -26.52 13.70
CA LYS A 62 -5.88 -25.81 14.43
C LYS A 62 -6.49 -24.69 13.61
N LEU A 63 -5.66 -23.87 12.95
CA LEU A 63 -6.13 -22.76 12.13
C LEU A 63 -6.87 -23.25 10.88
N THR A 64 -6.37 -24.31 10.25
CA THR A 64 -7.02 -24.94 9.09
C THR A 64 -8.38 -25.53 9.46
N ALA A 65 -8.50 -26.11 10.66
CA ALA A 65 -9.75 -26.66 11.18
C ALA A 65 -10.86 -25.61 11.39
N LEU A 66 -10.53 -24.30 11.36
CA LEU A 66 -11.56 -23.24 11.36
C LEU A 66 -12.43 -23.28 10.10
N GLY A 67 -11.93 -23.82 8.99
CA GLY A 67 -12.70 -23.96 7.76
C GLY A 67 -13.23 -22.64 7.22
N ASP A 68 -14.53 -22.56 6.96
CA ASP A 68 -15.25 -21.36 6.51
C ASP A 68 -15.31 -20.24 7.57
N ASN A 69 -14.99 -20.55 8.83
CA ASN A 69 -14.92 -19.59 9.93
C ASN A 69 -13.53 -18.96 10.08
N LEU A 70 -12.61 -19.14 9.13
CA LEU A 70 -11.26 -18.58 9.18
C LEU A 70 -11.25 -17.07 9.47
N THR A 71 -12.22 -16.33 8.93
CA THR A 71 -12.37 -14.87 9.15
C THR A 71 -12.66 -14.47 10.59
N ARG A 72 -13.12 -15.42 11.42
CA ARG A 72 -13.36 -15.28 12.87
C ARG A 72 -12.20 -15.79 13.72
N GLY A 73 -11.13 -16.26 13.08
CA GLY A 73 -9.92 -16.73 13.74
C GLY A 73 -9.08 -15.59 14.35
N PRO A 74 -7.87 -15.92 14.82
CA PRO A 74 -6.94 -14.93 15.32
C PRO A 74 -6.56 -13.90 14.24
N LYS A 75 -5.97 -12.79 14.70
CA LYS A 75 -5.57 -11.66 13.86
C LYS A 75 -4.05 -11.52 13.85
N TRP A 76 -3.54 -10.62 13.02
CA TRP A 76 -2.10 -10.30 12.95
C TRP A 76 -1.28 -11.55 12.62
N HIS A 77 -0.04 -11.63 13.11
CA HIS A 77 0.84 -12.76 12.88
C HIS A 77 0.23 -14.10 13.31
N GLU A 78 -0.69 -14.13 14.27
CA GLU A 78 -1.34 -15.39 14.71
C GLU A 78 -2.34 -15.96 13.68
N ALA A 79 -2.70 -15.21 12.64
CA ALA A 79 -3.60 -15.65 11.59
C ALA A 79 -2.91 -16.57 10.56
N LEU A 80 -3.66 -17.53 10.02
CA LEU A 80 -3.15 -18.45 8.99
C LEU A 80 -2.71 -17.67 7.75
N GLY A 81 -1.46 -17.89 7.32
CA GLY A 81 -0.93 -17.21 6.14
C GLY A 81 -0.55 -15.76 6.34
N ALA A 82 -0.59 -15.26 7.58
CA ALA A 82 -0.24 -13.88 7.90
C ALA A 82 1.15 -13.52 7.37
N PHE A 83 2.16 -14.36 7.61
CA PHE A 83 3.55 -14.08 7.27
C PHE A 83 4.24 -15.19 6.44
N ASN A 84 3.50 -16.25 6.09
CA ASN A 84 3.99 -17.38 5.30
C ASN A 84 3.11 -17.61 4.06
N GLY A 85 3.72 -17.63 2.86
CA GLY A 85 3.01 -17.75 1.59
C GLY A 85 2.31 -19.11 1.39
N ASN A 86 2.89 -20.23 1.84
CA ASN A 86 2.28 -21.55 1.69
C ASN A 86 1.06 -21.70 2.60
N GLU A 87 1.13 -21.15 3.80
CA GLU A 87 -0.03 -21.04 4.68
C GLU A 87 -1.11 -20.11 4.09
N ARG A 88 -0.70 -19.03 3.40
CA ARG A 88 -1.62 -18.13 2.69
C ARG A 88 -2.35 -18.84 1.56
N ALA A 89 -1.68 -19.71 0.81
CA ALA A 89 -2.32 -20.56 -0.19
C ALA A 89 -3.42 -21.43 0.43
N THR A 90 -3.13 -22.03 1.59
CA THR A 90 -4.13 -22.80 2.37
C THR A 90 -5.29 -21.92 2.80
N ALA A 91 -5.02 -20.71 3.30
CA ALA A 91 -6.07 -19.75 3.65
C ALA A 91 -6.96 -19.41 2.44
N LEU A 92 -6.39 -19.20 1.25
CA LEU A 92 -7.14 -18.93 0.03
C LEU A 92 -8.04 -20.09 -0.39
N GLU A 93 -7.63 -21.35 -0.19
CA GLU A 93 -8.50 -22.52 -0.40
C GLU A 93 -9.71 -22.51 0.53
N LEU A 94 -9.48 -22.25 1.82
CA LEU A 94 -10.56 -22.18 2.82
C LEU A 94 -11.51 -21.01 2.55
N LEU A 95 -10.96 -19.88 2.08
CA LEU A 95 -11.74 -18.70 1.74
C LEU A 95 -12.49 -18.87 0.41
N GLY A 96 -11.91 -19.59 -0.56
CA GLY A 96 -12.45 -19.77 -1.91
C GLY A 96 -12.26 -18.55 -2.82
N PHE A 97 -11.25 -17.71 -2.56
CA PHE A 97 -11.00 -16.51 -3.36
C PHE A 97 -10.23 -16.84 -4.64
N GLN A 98 -10.58 -16.14 -5.73
CA GLN A 98 -10.02 -16.39 -7.07
C GLN A 98 -8.66 -15.73 -7.28
N ARG A 99 -8.52 -14.50 -6.77
CA ARG A 99 -7.26 -13.75 -6.66
C ARG A 99 -7.33 -12.90 -5.41
N GLN A 100 -6.16 -12.55 -4.89
CA GLN A 100 -6.04 -11.67 -3.75
C GLN A 100 -4.86 -10.71 -3.98
N VAL A 101 -5.14 -9.41 -3.87
CA VAL A 101 -4.10 -8.37 -3.87
C VAL A 101 -3.46 -8.33 -2.49
N VAL A 102 -2.12 -8.32 -2.44
CA VAL A 102 -1.36 -8.41 -1.18
C VAL A 102 -0.53 -7.14 -0.97
N PHE A 103 -0.84 -6.42 0.09
CA PHE A 103 -0.15 -5.21 0.53
C PHE A 103 0.80 -5.49 1.71
N SER A 104 1.80 -4.61 1.81
CA SER A 104 2.60 -4.44 3.03
C SER A 104 1.74 -3.93 4.19
N SER A 105 2.00 -4.36 5.41
CA SER A 105 1.38 -3.77 6.60
C SER A 105 2.24 -2.68 7.25
N PHE A 106 3.57 -2.88 7.30
CA PHE A 106 4.44 -2.03 8.11
C PHE A 106 5.49 -1.25 7.31
N CYS A 107 5.79 -1.64 6.07
CA CYS A 107 6.95 -1.11 5.35
C CYS A 107 6.66 0.19 4.57
N SER A 108 5.42 0.44 4.12
CA SER A 108 5.13 1.53 3.18
C SER A 108 5.57 2.90 3.70
N ARG A 109 5.05 3.32 4.86
CA ARG A 109 5.43 4.62 5.41
C ARG A 109 6.91 4.66 5.77
N LEU A 110 7.43 3.60 6.40
CA LEU A 110 8.86 3.48 6.73
C LEU A 110 9.74 3.77 5.50
N ILE A 111 9.46 3.11 4.38
CA ILE A 111 10.21 3.25 3.13
C ILE A 111 10.07 4.69 2.60
N PHE A 112 8.85 5.18 2.40
CA PHE A 112 8.61 6.50 1.84
C PHE A 112 9.20 7.65 2.70
N GLU A 113 9.44 7.44 3.99
CA GLU A 113 10.02 8.43 4.93
C GLU A 113 11.53 8.27 5.12
N THR A 114 12.08 7.13 4.70
CA THR A 114 13.51 6.83 4.86
C THR A 114 14.35 7.84 4.08
N GLU A 115 15.44 8.27 4.70
CA GLU A 115 16.49 9.10 4.11
C GLU A 115 17.87 8.48 4.42
N PRO A 116 18.89 8.68 3.57
CA PRO A 116 18.83 9.38 2.28
C PRO A 116 18.07 8.59 1.21
N LEU A 117 17.68 9.25 0.11
CA LEU A 117 16.98 8.63 -1.04
C LEU A 117 17.60 7.30 -1.51
N ALA A 118 18.92 7.15 -1.48
CA ALA A 118 19.58 5.89 -1.85
C ALA A 118 19.14 4.71 -0.94
N VAL A 119 19.02 4.95 0.37
CA VAL A 119 18.53 3.93 1.33
C VAL A 119 17.04 3.69 1.13
N ARG A 120 16.24 4.72 0.82
CA ARG A 120 14.82 4.59 0.48
C ARG A 120 14.60 3.63 -0.70
N TYR A 121 15.30 3.84 -1.82
CA TYR A 121 15.19 2.95 -2.98
C TYR A 121 15.74 1.55 -2.68
N ALA A 122 16.82 1.42 -1.90
CA ALA A 122 17.33 0.11 -1.48
C ALA A 122 16.33 -0.66 -0.60
N ALA A 123 15.61 0.03 0.30
CA ALA A 123 14.56 -0.55 1.13
C ALA A 123 13.33 -0.95 0.29
N ALA A 124 12.94 -0.14 -0.70
CA ALA A 124 11.90 -0.48 -1.67
C ALA A 124 12.24 -1.75 -2.47
N ALA A 125 13.47 -1.83 -2.99
CA ALA A 125 13.94 -3.02 -3.71
C ALA A 125 13.97 -4.27 -2.84
N ALA A 126 14.37 -4.13 -1.56
CA ALA A 126 14.35 -5.23 -0.59
C ALA A 126 12.92 -5.70 -0.31
N HIS A 127 11.99 -4.76 -0.06
CA HIS A 127 10.57 -5.05 0.10
C HIS A 127 10.01 -5.79 -1.11
N ASN A 128 10.29 -5.33 -2.32
CA ASN A 128 9.72 -5.90 -3.55
C ASN A 128 10.22 -7.34 -3.77
N ARG A 129 11.48 -7.65 -3.45
CA ARG A 129 11.98 -9.04 -3.42
C ARG A 129 11.28 -9.90 -2.37
N ALA A 130 11.05 -9.37 -1.18
CA ALA A 130 10.38 -10.09 -0.10
C ALA A 130 8.90 -10.36 -0.41
N MET A 131 8.19 -9.37 -0.97
CA MET A 131 6.80 -9.49 -1.44
C MET A 131 6.69 -10.54 -2.55
N ALA A 132 7.65 -10.56 -3.48
CA ALA A 132 7.70 -11.56 -4.55
C ALA A 132 7.91 -12.97 -3.98
N GLU A 133 8.85 -13.17 -3.04
CA GLU A 133 9.04 -14.47 -2.36
C GLU A 133 7.75 -14.94 -1.66
N PHE A 134 7.04 -14.03 -0.97
CA PHE A 134 5.78 -14.38 -0.31
C PHE A 134 4.70 -14.81 -1.32
N CYS A 135 4.57 -14.10 -2.45
CA CYS A 135 3.55 -14.36 -3.46
C CYS A 135 3.87 -15.57 -4.36
N ASP A 136 5.14 -15.98 -4.48
CA ASP A 136 5.57 -17.13 -5.29
C ASP A 136 4.89 -18.44 -4.86
N ALA A 137 4.44 -18.52 -3.60
CA ALA A 137 3.74 -19.68 -3.06
C ALA A 137 2.41 -20.00 -3.77
N ASP A 138 1.73 -19.02 -4.37
CA ASP A 138 0.45 -19.26 -5.05
C ASP A 138 0.15 -18.20 -6.13
N SER A 139 -0.10 -18.66 -7.36
CA SER A 139 -0.43 -17.82 -8.53
C SER A 139 -1.68 -16.92 -8.37
N ARG A 140 -2.49 -17.14 -7.33
CA ARG A 140 -3.64 -16.28 -7.00
C ARG A 140 -3.23 -15.00 -6.26
N LEU A 141 -2.05 -14.98 -5.67
CA LEU A 141 -1.52 -13.83 -4.93
C LEU A 141 -0.95 -12.80 -5.91
N LEU A 142 -1.42 -11.57 -5.77
CA LEU A 142 -1.05 -10.43 -6.60
C LEU A 142 -0.31 -9.43 -5.71
N GLY A 143 1.00 -9.62 -5.56
CA GLY A 143 1.84 -8.77 -4.73
C GLY A 143 1.94 -7.35 -5.26
N VAL A 144 1.93 -6.38 -4.35
CA VAL A 144 2.02 -4.95 -4.66
C VAL A 144 3.43 -4.46 -4.35
N ALA A 145 4.10 -3.91 -5.35
CA ALA A 145 5.41 -3.29 -5.18
C ALA A 145 5.29 -1.93 -4.47
N ILE A 146 6.26 -1.54 -3.66
CA ILE A 146 6.39 -0.17 -3.16
C ILE A 146 7.44 0.53 -4.02
N VAL A 147 7.09 1.68 -4.60
CA VAL A 147 8.02 2.47 -5.42
C VAL A 147 7.94 3.95 -5.07
N PRO A 148 9.02 4.54 -4.52
CA PRO A 148 9.16 5.99 -4.42
C PRO A 148 9.27 6.61 -5.82
N LEU A 149 8.62 7.75 -6.03
CA LEU A 149 8.67 8.48 -7.30
C LEU A 149 9.57 9.73 -7.24
N ASP A 150 10.43 9.83 -6.21
CA ASP A 150 11.27 11.01 -5.97
C ASP A 150 12.34 11.24 -7.04
N GLN A 151 12.94 10.15 -7.54
CA GLN A 151 13.96 10.15 -8.57
C GLN A 151 13.47 9.34 -9.76
N VAL A 152 13.30 9.99 -10.91
CA VAL A 152 12.63 9.42 -12.09
C VAL A 152 13.32 8.15 -12.57
N ASP A 153 14.64 8.21 -12.78
CA ASP A 153 15.41 7.08 -13.30
C ASP A 153 15.39 5.89 -12.32
N ALA A 154 15.47 6.16 -11.01
CA ALA A 154 15.41 5.12 -9.99
C ALA A 154 14.01 4.51 -9.86
N ALA A 155 12.95 5.32 -10.00
CA ALA A 155 11.57 4.85 -10.00
C ALA A 155 11.29 3.95 -11.21
N ILE A 156 11.75 4.34 -12.40
CA ILE A 156 11.64 3.53 -13.62
C ILE A 156 12.33 2.17 -13.44
N ALA A 157 13.60 2.19 -13.00
CA ALA A 157 14.36 0.96 -12.77
C ALA A 157 13.68 0.04 -11.75
N GLU A 158 13.12 0.60 -10.67
CA GLU A 158 12.43 -0.18 -9.65
C GLU A 158 11.08 -0.74 -10.15
N ILE A 159 10.35 0.00 -11.00
CA ILE A 159 9.11 -0.49 -11.63
C ILE A 159 9.42 -1.67 -12.57
N GLU A 160 10.45 -1.54 -13.40
CA GLU A 160 10.88 -2.62 -14.31
C GLU A 160 11.33 -3.86 -13.52
N HIS A 161 12.09 -3.64 -12.44
CA HIS A 161 12.50 -4.72 -11.56
C HIS A 161 11.30 -5.39 -10.87
N ALA A 162 10.36 -4.62 -10.31
CA ALA A 162 9.13 -5.14 -9.73
C ALA A 162 8.31 -5.96 -10.74
N LYS A 163 8.21 -5.50 -11.99
CA LYS A 163 7.58 -6.26 -13.08
C LYS A 163 8.31 -7.58 -13.33
N SER A 164 9.65 -7.57 -13.36
CA SER A 164 10.47 -8.76 -13.57
C SER A 164 10.31 -9.81 -12.46
N LEU A 165 9.98 -9.36 -11.24
CA LEU A 165 9.66 -10.19 -10.09
C LEU A 165 8.22 -10.75 -10.12
N GLY A 166 7.41 -10.36 -11.11
CA GLY A 166 6.02 -10.81 -11.23
C GLY A 166 5.02 -10.05 -10.35
N LEU A 167 5.42 -8.92 -9.76
CA LEU A 167 4.51 -8.08 -8.98
C LEU A 167 3.47 -7.42 -9.89
N ALA A 168 2.26 -7.22 -9.36
CA ALA A 168 1.08 -6.90 -10.15
C ALA A 168 0.80 -5.40 -10.28
N SER A 169 1.25 -4.60 -9.31
CA SER A 169 0.92 -3.17 -9.21
C SER A 169 1.98 -2.41 -8.40
N VAL A 170 1.86 -1.09 -8.38
CA VAL A 170 2.84 -0.20 -7.75
C VAL A 170 2.16 0.75 -6.75
N TRP A 171 2.39 0.53 -5.46
CA TRP A 171 2.04 1.45 -4.40
C TRP A 171 3.03 2.63 -4.36
N VAL A 172 2.48 3.84 -4.50
CA VAL A 172 3.21 5.11 -4.47
C VAL A 172 2.75 5.98 -3.30
N ALA A 173 3.59 6.92 -2.87
CA ALA A 173 3.19 7.93 -1.89
C ALA A 173 2.15 8.91 -2.49
N ALA A 174 1.25 9.39 -1.65
CA ALA A 174 0.26 10.44 -1.94
C ALA A 174 0.79 11.85 -1.54
N ASP A 175 2.11 11.99 -1.55
CA ASP A 175 2.86 13.24 -1.37
C ASP A 175 3.36 13.76 -2.74
N ALA A 176 3.88 14.99 -2.76
CA ALA A 176 4.47 15.59 -3.95
C ALA A 176 5.83 14.92 -4.25
N PRO A 177 5.94 14.04 -5.28
CA PRO A 177 7.13 13.21 -5.41
C PRO A 177 8.35 14.03 -5.79
N GLY A 178 9.44 13.94 -5.02
CA GLY A 178 10.62 14.77 -5.27
C GLY A 178 10.34 16.28 -5.23
N GLY A 179 9.33 16.69 -4.44
CA GLY A 179 8.94 18.09 -4.22
C GLY A 179 8.19 18.75 -5.39
N ARG A 180 7.60 17.97 -6.31
CA ARG A 180 6.85 18.49 -7.47
C ARG A 180 5.49 17.82 -7.63
N SER A 181 4.63 18.38 -8.47
CA SER A 181 3.32 17.78 -8.79
C SER A 181 3.49 16.34 -9.31
N PRO A 182 2.61 15.38 -8.99
CA PRO A 182 2.64 14.07 -9.62
C PRO A 182 2.48 14.13 -11.14
N GLY A 183 1.82 15.15 -11.69
CA GLY A 183 1.73 15.39 -13.14
C GLY A 183 2.82 16.29 -13.72
N HIS A 184 3.88 16.57 -12.96
CA HIS A 184 5.04 17.28 -13.49
C HIS A 184 5.65 16.52 -14.67
N VAL A 185 6.04 17.22 -15.75
CA VAL A 185 6.53 16.63 -17.00
C VAL A 185 7.72 15.68 -16.86
N LEU A 186 8.53 15.84 -15.80
CA LEU A 186 9.63 14.91 -15.49
C LEU A 186 9.13 13.52 -15.08
N HIS A 187 7.92 13.39 -14.56
CA HIS A 187 7.29 12.12 -14.18
C HIS A 187 6.56 11.46 -15.36
N GLU A 188 6.44 12.14 -16.51
CA GLU A 188 5.78 11.62 -17.71
C GLU A 188 6.28 10.22 -18.12
N PRO A 189 7.61 9.92 -18.10
CA PRO A 189 8.09 8.58 -18.45
C PRO A 189 7.67 7.49 -17.46
N ILE A 190 7.44 7.83 -16.19
CA ILE A 190 6.94 6.87 -15.18
C ILE A 190 5.51 6.46 -15.54
N TRP A 191 4.66 7.44 -15.86
CA TRP A 191 3.26 7.20 -16.21
C TRP A 191 3.12 6.43 -17.53
N ALA A 192 3.93 6.75 -18.52
CA ALA A 192 4.02 6.00 -19.78
C ALA A 192 4.41 4.54 -19.52
N LEU A 193 5.46 4.31 -18.72
CA LEU A 193 5.93 2.97 -18.38
C LEU A 193 4.85 2.14 -17.68
N LEU A 194 4.17 2.71 -16.67
CA LEU A 194 3.09 2.01 -15.97
C LEU A 194 1.93 1.65 -16.90
N ALA A 195 1.58 2.54 -17.83
CA ALA A 195 0.57 2.28 -18.86
C ALA A 195 1.00 1.13 -19.80
N ASP A 196 2.24 1.15 -20.29
CA ASP A 196 2.79 0.15 -21.21
C ASP A 196 2.90 -1.24 -20.54
N LEU A 197 3.35 -1.28 -19.29
CA LEU A 197 3.46 -2.52 -18.49
C LEU A 197 2.12 -3.03 -17.97
N GLN A 198 1.06 -2.24 -18.13
CA GLN A 198 -0.27 -2.42 -17.54
C GLN A 198 -0.22 -2.66 -16.03
N MET A 199 0.70 -1.97 -15.34
CA MET A 199 0.82 -2.02 -13.89
C MET A 199 0.08 -0.81 -13.30
N PRO A 200 -1.04 -1.00 -12.60
CA PRO A 200 -1.74 0.11 -12.00
C PRO A 200 -0.92 0.72 -10.85
N PHE A 201 -0.94 2.04 -10.74
CA PHE A 201 -0.48 2.70 -9.52
C PHE A 201 -1.55 2.58 -8.42
N ILE A 202 -1.15 2.49 -7.16
CA ILE A 202 -2.04 2.36 -6.02
C ILE A 202 -1.75 3.46 -5.01
N LEU A 203 -2.81 4.13 -4.57
CA LEU A 203 -2.85 4.99 -3.39
C LEU A 203 -3.61 4.25 -2.30
N HIS A 204 -2.89 3.48 -1.49
CA HIS A 204 -3.45 2.73 -0.36
C HIS A 204 -3.47 3.60 0.91
N VAL A 205 -4.21 3.20 1.95
CA VAL A 205 -4.01 3.79 3.29
C VAL A 205 -2.54 3.61 3.69
N GLY A 206 -1.89 4.69 4.12
CA GLY A 206 -0.44 4.75 4.38
C GLY A 206 0.38 5.41 3.26
N SER A 207 -0.24 5.76 2.12
CA SER A 207 0.39 6.59 1.09
C SER A 207 0.65 8.03 1.56
N SER A 208 -0.07 8.49 2.58
CA SER A 208 0.12 9.78 3.25
C SER A 208 0.03 9.59 4.76
N PRO A 209 0.51 10.54 5.58
CA PRO A 209 0.29 10.52 7.02
C PRO A 209 -1.20 10.29 7.34
N LEU A 210 -1.49 9.28 8.16
CA LEU A 210 -2.85 8.91 8.54
C LEU A 210 -3.45 9.86 9.56
N ALA A 211 -2.59 10.41 10.41
CA ALA A 211 -2.97 11.25 11.52
C ALA A 211 -3.19 12.70 11.07
N ILE A 212 -4.34 13.29 11.40
CA ILE A 212 -4.51 14.74 11.36
C ILE A 212 -3.49 15.41 12.33
N PRO A 213 -2.97 16.60 12.00
CA PRO A 213 -1.97 17.26 12.85
C PRO A 213 -2.49 17.54 14.27
N ASP A 214 -1.60 17.44 15.27
CA ASP A 214 -1.92 17.59 16.69
C ASP A 214 -2.72 18.86 17.07
N PRO A 215 -2.51 20.03 16.44
CA PRO A 215 -3.34 21.21 16.70
C PRO A 215 -4.85 20.96 16.52
N TRP A 216 -5.27 20.08 15.59
CA TRP A 216 -6.68 19.73 15.37
C TRP A 216 -7.24 18.75 16.42
N MET A 217 -6.34 18.13 17.20
CA MET A 217 -6.70 17.27 18.32
C MET A 217 -6.94 18.07 19.59
N ASN A 218 -6.35 19.26 19.69
CA ASN A 218 -6.51 20.18 20.81
C ASN A 218 -7.88 20.88 20.76
N ASP A 219 -8.86 20.33 21.48
CA ASP A 219 -10.21 20.90 21.64
C ASP A 219 -10.43 21.56 23.02
N GLY A 220 -9.37 21.70 23.82
CA GLY A 220 -9.39 22.33 25.14
C GLY A 220 -10.13 21.56 26.23
N ARG A 221 -10.55 20.30 25.98
CA ARG A 221 -11.29 19.49 26.96
C ARG A 221 -10.36 18.62 27.82
N PRO A 222 -10.61 18.45 29.12
CA PRO A 222 -9.81 17.59 29.97
C PRO A 222 -10.03 16.09 29.65
N ASP A 223 -8.98 15.30 29.86
CA ASP A 223 -9.02 13.82 29.95
C ASP A 223 -9.53 13.08 28.70
N ARG A 224 -9.00 13.43 27.52
CA ARG A 224 -9.45 12.83 26.25
C ARG A 224 -8.70 11.53 25.94
N ARG A 225 -9.39 10.39 26.11
CA ARG A 225 -8.97 9.12 25.50
C ARG A 225 -9.19 9.20 23.98
N THR A 226 -8.14 8.93 23.23
CA THR A 226 -8.18 8.79 21.77
C THR A 226 -7.92 7.33 21.41
N ALA A 227 -8.51 6.85 20.32
CA ALA A 227 -8.17 5.52 19.80
C ALA A 227 -6.73 5.49 19.25
N ARG A 228 -6.22 6.63 18.76
CA ARG A 228 -4.81 6.79 18.37
C ARG A 228 -3.88 6.37 19.52
N GLY A 229 -2.93 5.49 19.22
CA GLY A 229 -1.95 5.02 20.21
C GLY A 229 -2.53 4.03 21.23
N GLY A 230 -3.74 3.52 21.00
CA GLY A 230 -4.25 2.30 21.62
C GLY A 230 -4.09 1.11 20.67
N ALA A 231 -5.07 0.19 20.65
CA ALA A 231 -5.08 -0.92 19.70
C ALA A 231 -5.23 -0.48 18.23
N GLU A 232 -5.75 0.73 18.00
CA GLU A 232 -5.98 1.29 16.68
C GLU A 232 -4.91 2.32 16.30
N VAL A 233 -4.47 2.29 15.04
CA VAL A 233 -3.48 3.23 14.51
C VAL A 233 -4.10 4.62 14.25
N ILE A 234 -5.40 4.68 14.00
CA ILE A 234 -6.16 5.90 13.68
C ILE A 234 -7.33 6.12 14.65
N GLY A 235 -7.76 7.38 14.79
CA GLY A 235 -8.94 7.78 15.57
C GLY A 235 -10.12 8.27 14.73
N SER A 236 -11.19 8.65 15.42
CA SER A 236 -12.43 9.11 14.76
C SER A 236 -12.22 10.33 13.87
N LYS A 237 -11.40 11.30 14.30
CA LYS A 237 -11.10 12.49 13.49
C LYS A 237 -10.23 12.15 12.27
N ASP A 238 -9.32 11.19 12.38
CA ASP A 238 -8.50 10.71 11.25
C ASP A 238 -9.35 10.11 10.15
N LEU A 239 -10.25 9.21 10.54
CA LEU A 239 -11.12 8.50 9.61
C LEU A 239 -11.90 9.46 8.71
N THR A 240 -12.27 10.65 9.21
CA THR A 240 -13.04 11.63 8.45
C THR A 240 -12.26 12.33 7.33
N VAL A 241 -10.93 12.29 7.36
CA VAL A 241 -10.07 12.99 6.40
C VAL A 241 -8.94 12.13 5.83
N ILE A 242 -8.93 10.83 6.14
CA ILE A 242 -7.88 9.89 5.73
C ILE A 242 -7.67 9.83 4.21
N TYR A 243 -8.71 10.16 3.44
CA TYR A 243 -8.68 10.21 1.98
C TYR A 243 -8.08 11.50 1.40
N HIS A 244 -7.85 12.55 2.20
CA HIS A 244 -7.43 13.87 1.68
C HIS A 244 -6.12 13.82 0.88
N GLY A 245 -5.14 13.02 1.32
CA GLY A 245 -3.88 12.87 0.60
C GLY A 245 -4.10 12.29 -0.81
N ALA A 246 -4.85 11.19 -0.90
CA ALA A 246 -5.17 10.55 -2.17
C ALA A 246 -6.06 11.44 -3.06
N GLN A 247 -7.03 12.15 -2.48
CA GLN A 247 -7.87 13.11 -3.20
C GLN A 247 -7.01 14.23 -3.81
N ARG A 248 -6.08 14.81 -3.03
CA ARG A 248 -5.13 15.83 -3.52
C ARG A 248 -4.31 15.28 -4.68
N PHE A 249 -3.68 14.11 -4.51
CA PHE A 249 -2.86 13.48 -5.54
C PHE A 249 -3.65 13.24 -6.83
N LEU A 250 -4.81 12.60 -6.73
CA LEU A 250 -5.68 12.33 -7.89
C LEU A 250 -6.12 13.62 -8.58
N SER A 251 -6.53 14.63 -7.80
CA SER A 251 -6.99 15.90 -8.35
C SER A 251 -5.89 16.60 -9.15
N THR A 252 -4.67 16.64 -8.61
CA THR A 252 -3.51 17.20 -9.33
C THR A 252 -3.15 16.39 -10.57
N LEU A 253 -3.19 15.06 -10.48
CA LEU A 253 -2.88 14.16 -11.60
C LEU A 253 -3.86 14.36 -12.78
N VAL A 254 -5.15 14.54 -12.48
CA VAL A 254 -6.21 14.83 -13.46
C VAL A 254 -6.04 16.21 -14.06
N LEU A 255 -5.90 17.26 -13.23
CA LEU A 255 -5.77 18.63 -13.72
C LEU A 255 -4.49 18.86 -14.53
N ASP A 256 -3.41 18.13 -14.21
CA ASP A 256 -2.17 18.15 -14.98
C ASP A 256 -2.26 17.35 -16.31
N GLY A 257 -3.42 16.77 -16.63
CA GLY A 257 -3.70 16.10 -17.90
C GLY A 257 -3.03 14.74 -18.09
N VAL A 258 -2.55 14.10 -17.01
CA VAL A 258 -1.77 12.85 -17.11
C VAL A 258 -2.64 11.70 -17.62
N LEU A 259 -3.88 11.59 -17.15
CA LEU A 259 -4.77 10.50 -17.54
C LEU A 259 -5.24 10.63 -19.01
N GLU A 260 -5.33 11.86 -19.50
CA GLU A 260 -5.64 12.21 -20.89
C GLU A 260 -4.49 11.82 -21.83
N ARG A 261 -3.25 12.10 -21.43
CA ARG A 261 -2.04 11.76 -22.20
C ARG A 261 -1.73 10.26 -22.16
N HIS A 262 -1.93 9.60 -21.02
CA HIS A 262 -1.67 8.17 -20.82
C HIS A 262 -2.96 7.37 -20.67
N ARG A 263 -3.74 7.24 -21.74
CA ARG A 263 -5.06 6.55 -21.71
C ARG A 263 -5.02 5.07 -21.28
N GLY A 264 -3.84 4.45 -21.35
CA GLY A 264 -3.61 3.08 -20.86
C GLY A 264 -3.31 3.00 -19.36
N LEU A 265 -2.99 4.12 -18.72
CA LEU A 265 -2.66 4.18 -17.30
C LEU A 265 -3.88 3.81 -16.45
N ARG A 266 -3.65 3.01 -15.42
CA ARG A 266 -4.66 2.60 -14.45
C ARG A 266 -4.21 2.97 -13.05
N GLY A 267 -5.17 3.33 -12.21
CA GLY A 267 -4.93 3.69 -10.82
C GLY A 267 -5.98 3.07 -9.91
N GLY A 268 -5.60 2.76 -8.66
CA GLY A 268 -6.50 2.30 -7.62
C GLY A 268 -6.31 3.11 -6.33
N ILE A 269 -7.41 3.36 -5.62
CA ILE A 269 -7.38 3.99 -4.30
C ILE A 269 -8.04 3.00 -3.33
N ILE A 270 -7.27 2.49 -2.36
CA ILE A 270 -7.61 1.29 -1.59
C ILE A 270 -7.56 1.60 -0.08
N GLU A 271 -8.46 0.95 0.68
CA GLU A 271 -8.62 1.08 2.13
C GLU A 271 -8.98 2.47 2.70
N ILE A 272 -9.47 3.40 1.87
CA ILE A 272 -9.86 4.77 2.32
C ILE A 272 -11.29 5.19 1.93
N GLY A 273 -12.12 4.22 1.55
CA GLY A 273 -13.53 4.42 1.16
C GLY A 273 -13.70 5.18 -0.16
N ALA A 274 -14.95 5.22 -0.65
CA ALA A 274 -15.29 5.80 -1.96
C ALA A 274 -16.31 6.94 -1.90
N GLY A 275 -16.85 7.27 -0.71
CA GLY A 275 -17.93 8.26 -0.58
C GLY A 275 -17.55 9.68 -1.01
N TRP A 276 -16.26 10.02 -0.97
CA TRP A 276 -15.71 11.32 -1.38
C TRP A 276 -15.51 11.45 -2.90
N VAL A 277 -15.50 10.33 -3.63
CA VAL A 277 -15.18 10.31 -5.08
C VAL A 277 -16.23 11.06 -5.90
N PRO A 278 -17.55 10.84 -5.74
CA PRO A 278 -18.55 11.57 -6.53
C PRO A 278 -18.51 13.08 -6.32
N ASP A 279 -18.18 13.55 -5.11
CA ASP A 279 -18.03 14.99 -4.83
C ASP A 279 -16.76 15.54 -5.51
N THR A 280 -15.67 14.80 -5.46
CA THR A 280 -14.40 15.19 -6.12
C THR A 280 -14.55 15.33 -7.62
N LEU A 281 -15.22 14.38 -8.28
CA LEU A 281 -15.47 14.46 -9.72
C LEU A 281 -16.25 15.73 -10.09
N ARG A 282 -17.33 16.05 -9.35
CA ARG A 282 -18.09 17.30 -9.56
C ARG A 282 -17.24 18.54 -9.34
N ARG A 283 -16.33 18.53 -8.36
CA ARG A 283 -15.41 19.65 -8.10
C ARG A 283 -14.40 19.82 -9.23
N LEU A 284 -13.87 18.72 -9.77
CA LEU A 284 -12.94 18.75 -10.91
C LEU A 284 -13.62 19.31 -12.16
N ASP A 285 -14.84 18.84 -12.49
CA ASP A 285 -15.63 19.37 -13.60
C ASP A 285 -15.89 20.87 -13.43
N HIS A 286 -16.26 21.29 -12.22
CA HIS A 286 -16.49 22.69 -11.91
C HIS A 286 -15.20 23.52 -12.02
N ALA A 287 -14.09 23.03 -11.47
CA ALA A 287 -12.79 23.69 -11.53
C ALA A 287 -12.33 23.89 -12.97
N ALA A 288 -12.34 22.83 -13.79
CA ALA A 288 -12.02 22.92 -15.20
C ALA A 288 -12.89 23.97 -15.92
N THR A 289 -14.21 23.94 -15.66
CA THR A 289 -15.16 24.89 -16.28
C THR A 289 -14.87 26.35 -15.91
N ILE A 290 -14.69 26.66 -14.61
CA ILE A 290 -14.56 28.06 -14.17
C ILE A 290 -13.15 28.62 -14.40
N TRP A 291 -12.13 27.77 -14.40
CA TRP A 291 -10.74 28.18 -14.53
C TRP A 291 -10.20 28.09 -15.96
N ALA A 292 -10.86 27.41 -16.90
CA ALA A 292 -10.45 27.28 -18.30
C ALA A 292 -10.02 28.60 -18.98
N ARG A 293 -10.61 29.74 -18.60
CA ARG A 293 -10.19 31.04 -19.15
C ARG A 293 -8.82 31.50 -18.63
N SER A 294 -8.53 31.26 -17.36
CA SER A 294 -7.28 31.65 -16.70
C SER A 294 -6.20 30.59 -16.87
N GLU A 295 -6.60 29.33 -17.06
CA GLU A 295 -5.78 28.14 -17.21
C GLU A 295 -6.20 27.40 -18.49
N PRO A 296 -5.73 27.85 -19.67
CA PRO A 296 -6.24 27.37 -20.96
C PRO A 296 -6.04 25.87 -21.22
N HIS A 297 -5.04 25.25 -20.59
CA HIS A 297 -4.79 23.81 -20.69
C HIS A 297 -5.95 22.96 -20.13
N LEU A 298 -6.81 23.51 -19.26
CA LEU A 298 -7.99 22.82 -18.74
C LEU A 298 -9.14 22.74 -19.77
N ALA A 299 -9.02 23.41 -20.92
CA ALA A 299 -10.02 23.40 -22.00
C ALA A 299 -9.67 22.46 -23.16
N GLU A 300 -8.49 21.83 -23.13
CA GLU A 300 -7.95 20.92 -24.16
C GLU A 300 -8.44 19.48 -23.94
#